data_AF-A0A6G8NSY5-F1
#
_entry.id   AF-A0A6G8NSY5-F1
#
_cell.length_a   1.000
_cell.length_b   1.000
_cell.length_c   1.000
_cell.angle_alpha   90.00
_cell.angle_beta   90.00
_cell.angle_gamma   90.00
#
_symmetry.space_group_name_H-M   'P 1'
#
loop_
_entity.id
_entity.type
_entity.pdbx_description
1 polymer ?
#
loop_
_entity_poly.entity_id
_entity_poly.type
_entity_poly.pdbx_seq_one_letter_code
_entity_poly.pdbx_strand_id
1 'polypeptide(L)'
;MMQSLLLDVWTRMRTTVMFVTHDIDGALFLADRILVLSRRSARIVPDIVVPLARPRDDESTVEAEFVNIKRRCLALLRGTA
;
A
#
# COMPACT_ATOMS: atom_id res chain seq x y z
N MET A 1 -1.44 -9.01 -15.41
CA MET A 1 -1.93 -9.61 -14.16
C MET A 1 -3.17 -8.85 -13.67
N MET A 2 -3.97 -9.40 -12.76
CA MET A 2 -5.26 -8.82 -12.31
C MET A 2 -5.12 -7.40 -11.74
N GLN A 3 -3.97 -7.10 -11.14
CA GLN A 3 -3.59 -5.81 -10.58
C GLN A 3 -3.44 -4.72 -11.64
N SER A 4 -2.92 -5.06 -12.83
CA SER A 4 -2.74 -4.13 -13.95
C SER A 4 -4.09 -3.66 -14.50
N LEU A 5 -5.08 -4.56 -14.57
CA LEU A 5 -6.43 -4.25 -15.03
C LEU A 5 -7.14 -3.26 -14.10
N LEU A 6 -7.00 -3.43 -12.78
CA LEU A 6 -7.58 -2.51 -11.80
C LEU A 6 -6.95 -1.11 -11.86
N LEU A 7 -5.64 -1.02 -12.12
CA LEU A 7 -4.96 0.27 -12.31
C LEU A 7 -5.49 1.02 -13.53
N ASP A 8 -5.66 0.33 -14.66
CA ASP A 8 -6.17 0.91 -15.91
C ASP A 8 -7.61 1.43 -15.75
N VAL A 9 -8.47 0.66 -15.08
CA VAL A 9 -9.86 1.04 -14.82
C VAL A 9 -9.93 2.26 -13.90
N TRP A 10 -9.10 2.29 -12.85
CA TRP A 10 -9.04 3.43 -11.93
C TRP A 10 -8.54 4.70 -12.61
N THR A 11 -7.49 4.60 -13.44
CA THR A 11 -6.91 5.74 -14.17
C THR A 11 -7.94 6.39 -15.10
N ARG A 12 -8.85 5.59 -15.67
CA ARG A 12 -9.94 6.07 -16.53
C ARG A 12 -11.10 6.69 -15.75
N MET A 13 -11.41 6.18 -14.55
CA MET A 13 -12.59 6.62 -13.78
C MET A 13 -12.31 7.77 -12.80
N ARG A 14 -11.05 8.01 -12.39
CA ARG A 14 -10.68 9.03 -11.38
C ARG A 14 -11.52 8.98 -10.09
N THR A 15 -12.02 7.80 -9.73
CA THR A 15 -12.83 7.59 -8.53
C THR A 15 -11.93 7.37 -7.32
N THR A 16 -12.41 7.70 -6.12
CA THR A 16 -11.72 7.28 -4.89
C THR A 16 -11.96 5.79 -4.68
N VAL A 17 -10.88 5.00 -4.59
CA VAL A 17 -10.94 3.55 -4.38
C VAL A 17 -10.23 3.19 -3.08
N MET A 18 -10.89 2.39 -2.25
CA MET A 18 -10.34 1.83 -1.02
C MET A 18 -10.19 0.32 -1.18
N PHE A 19 -8.96 -0.17 -1.08
CA PHE A 19 -8.66 -1.59 -1.09
C PHE A 19 -8.44 -2.09 0.34
N VAL A 20 -9.08 -3.21 0.68
CA VAL A 20 -8.85 -3.93 1.95
C VAL A 20 -8.14 -5.23 1.60
N THR A 21 -6.90 -5.38 2.07
CA THR A 21 -6.08 -6.55 1.78
C THR A 21 -5.19 -6.90 2.97
N HIS A 22 -4.76 -8.15 3.03
CA HIS A 22 -3.70 -8.61 3.94
C HIS A 22 -2.32 -8.66 3.26
N ASP A 23 -2.28 -8.43 1.95
CA ASP A 23 -1.04 -8.38 1.17
C ASP A 23 -0.48 -6.94 1.14
N ILE A 24 0.67 -6.77 1.79
CA ILE A 24 1.37 -5.48 1.91
C ILE A 24 1.95 -5.05 0.56
N ASP A 25 2.45 -5.99 -0.25
CA ASP A 25 3.07 -5.66 -1.54
C ASP A 25 2.02 -5.11 -2.49
N GLY A 26 0.87 -5.78 -2.60
CA GLY A 26 -0.28 -5.27 -3.33
C GLY A 26 -0.78 -3.92 -2.82
N ALA A 27 -0.80 -3.71 -1.49
CA ALA A 27 -1.22 -2.43 -0.90
C ALA A 27 -0.27 -1.27 -1.27
N LEU A 28 1.05 -1.46 -1.14
CA LEU A 28 2.04 -0.45 -1.55
C LEU A 28 2.00 -0.19 -3.05
N PHE A 29 1.81 -1.23 -3.84
CA PHE A 29 1.76 -1.10 -5.29
C PHE A 29 0.53 -0.27 -5.74
N LEU A 30 -0.63 -0.45 -5.10
CA LEU A 30 -1.89 0.14 -5.55
C LEU A 30 -2.27 1.46 -4.86
N ALA A 31 -1.76 1.73 -3.66
CA ALA A 31 -2.28 2.82 -2.83
C ALA A 31 -1.36 4.06 -2.81
N ASP A 32 -1.96 5.24 -2.65
CA ASP A 32 -1.22 6.48 -2.28
C ASP A 32 -1.14 6.64 -0.76
N ARG A 33 -2.04 5.97 -0.04
CA ARG A 33 -2.15 6.00 1.43
C ARG A 33 -2.45 4.61 1.95
N ILE A 34 -1.74 4.20 3.00
CA ILE A 34 -1.93 2.91 3.67
C ILE A 34 -2.34 3.16 5.11
N LEU A 35 -3.49 2.58 5.46
CA LEU A 35 -3.99 2.52 6.83
C LEU A 35 -3.77 1.11 7.35
N VAL A 36 -3.05 0.97 8.46
CA VAL A 36 -2.77 -0.33 9.07
C VAL A 36 -3.73 -0.53 10.25
N LEU A 37 -4.39 -1.68 10.29
CA LEU A 37 -5.24 -2.07 11.43
C LEU A 37 -4.41 -2.92 12.40
N SER A 38 -4.34 -2.51 13.68
CA SER A 38 -3.63 -3.28 14.70
C SER A 38 -4.32 -4.61 14.99
N ARG A 39 -3.54 -5.68 15.24
CA ARG A 39 -4.07 -7.02 15.54
C ARG A 39 -4.87 -7.08 16.86
N ARG A 40 -4.57 -6.22 17.83
CA ARG A 40 -5.28 -6.10 19.12
C ARG A 40 -5.92 -4.71 19.24
N SER A 41 -7.21 -4.67 19.58
CA SER A 41 -8.07 -3.49 19.73
C SER A 41 -8.44 -2.70 18.46
N ALA A 42 -8.11 -3.22 17.26
CA ALA A 42 -8.50 -2.63 15.96
C ALA A 42 -8.26 -1.10 15.88
N ARG A 43 -7.18 -0.62 16.50
CA ARG A 43 -6.80 0.78 16.38
C ARG A 43 -6.20 0.98 15.00
N ILE A 44 -6.60 2.07 14.36
CA ILE A 44 -5.94 2.55 13.16
C ILE A 44 -4.55 3.02 13.58
N VAL A 45 -3.55 2.32 13.09
CA VAL A 45 -2.11 2.60 13.18
C VAL A 45 -1.81 3.66 12.08
N PRO A 46 -0.71 4.45 12.12
CA PRO A 46 -0.69 5.76 11.47
C PRO A 46 -0.91 5.70 9.96
N ASP A 47 -1.45 6.80 9.43
CA ASP A 47 -1.61 7.07 8.00
C ASP A 47 -0.24 7.16 7.33
N ILE A 48 0.08 6.16 6.49
CA ILE A 48 1.33 6.09 5.76
C ILE A 48 1.10 6.62 4.36
N VAL A 49 1.66 7.79 4.07
CA VAL A 49 1.74 8.32 2.71
C VAL A 49 2.77 7.49 1.92
N VAL A 50 2.41 7.07 0.71
CA VAL A 50 3.28 6.38 -0.23
C VAL A 50 3.71 7.39 -1.31
N PRO A 51 4.89 8.02 -1.17
CA PRO A 51 5.37 9.07 -2.07
C PRO A 51 5.88 8.56 -3.43
N LEU A 52 5.54 7.33 -3.81
CA LEU A 52 5.92 6.72 -5.07
C LEU A 52 4.95 7.17 -6.17
N ALA A 53 5.49 7.75 -7.25
CA ALA A 53 4.70 8.19 -8.40
C ALA A 53 4.02 7.00 -9.09
N ARG A 54 2.89 7.28 -9.77
CA ARG A 54 2.19 6.32 -10.64
C ARG A 54 2.48 6.66 -12.11
N PRO A 55 2.51 5.68 -13.04
CA PRO A 55 2.26 4.25 -12.85
C PRO A 55 3.45 3.54 -12.20
N ARG A 56 3.16 2.56 -11.33
CA ARG A 56 4.17 1.70 -10.72
C ARG A 56 4.31 0.42 -11.53
N ASP A 57 5.53 -0.10 -11.60
CA ASP A 57 5.89 -1.33 -12.29
C ASP A 57 6.71 -2.24 -11.36
N ASP A 58 7.17 -3.38 -11.88
CA ASP A 58 7.93 -4.34 -11.08
C ASP A 58 9.27 -3.74 -10.61
N GLU A 59 9.87 -2.82 -11.36
CA GLU A 59 11.10 -2.12 -10.95
C GLU A 59 10.85 -1.18 -9.76
N SER A 60 9.68 -0.54 -9.71
CA SER A 60 9.26 0.31 -8.58
C SER A 60 9.24 -0.46 -7.24
N THR A 61 9.09 -1.80 -7.27
CA THR A 61 9.01 -2.62 -6.06
C THR A 61 10.37 -2.89 -5.40
N VAL A 62 11.46 -2.75 -6.16
CA VAL A 62 12.83 -2.95 -5.66
C VAL A 62 13.49 -1.65 -5.21
N GLU A 63 12.85 -0.51 -5.43
CA GLU A 63 13.34 0.78 -4.96
C GLU A 63 13.48 0.82 -3.44
N ALA A 64 14.52 1.51 -2.96
CA ALA A 64 14.82 1.61 -1.54
C ALA A 64 13.64 2.18 -0.73
N GLU A 65 12.91 3.13 -1.30
CA GLU A 65 11.75 3.75 -0.66
C GLU A 65 10.59 2.76 -0.49
N PHE A 66 10.28 1.97 -1.53
CA PHE A 66 9.27 0.90 -1.45
C PHE A 66 9.62 -0.09 -0.34
N VAL A 67 10.87 -0.57 -0.31
CA VAL A 67 11.35 -1.52 0.69
C VAL A 67 11.29 -0.92 2.11
N ASN A 68 11.63 0.36 2.27
CA ASN A 68 11.56 1.04 3.56
C ASN A 68 10.12 1.15 4.09
N ILE A 69 9.17 1.52 3.23
CA ILE A 69 7.76 1.60 3.59
C ILE A 69 7.22 0.21 3.95
N LYS A 70 7.57 -0.82 3.17
CA LYS A 70 7.21 -2.21 3.44
C LYS A 70 7.68 -2.67 4.83
N ARG A 71 8.94 -2.39 5.18
CA ARG A 71 9.47 -2.70 6.52
C ARG A 71 8.69 -1.97 7.62
N ARG A 72 8.36 -0.70 7.41
CA ARG A 72 7.55 0.08 8.37
C ARG A 72 6.16 -0.53 8.57
N CYS A 73 5.45 -0.89 7.49
CA CYS A 73 4.15 -1.56 7.56
C CYS A 73 4.22 -2.88 8.34
N LEU A 74 5.25 -3.69 8.08
CA LEU A 74 5.47 -4.96 8.78
C LEU A 74 5.75 -4.77 10.28
N ALA A 75 6.55 -3.77 10.65
CA ALA A 75 6.83 -3.45 12.05
C ALA A 75 5.56 -3.05 12.81
N LEU A 76 4.70 -2.24 12.18
CA LEU A 76 3.43 -1.80 12.75
C LEU A 76 2.45 -2.96 12.96
N LEU A 77 2.38 -3.91 12.03
CA LEU A 77 1.55 -5.12 12.18
C LEU A 77 2.05 -6.07 13.28
N ARG A 78 3.36 -6.09 13.53
CA ARG A 78 3.99 -6.88 14.60
C ARG A 78 3.88 -6.23 15.98
N GLY A 79 3.43 -4.97 16.06
CA GLY A 79 3.28 -4.23 17.31
C GLY A 79 4.61 -3.81 17.94
N THR A 80 5.65 -3.63 17.12
CA THR A 80 7.01 -3.29 17.57
C THR A 80 7.36 -1.82 17.35
N ALA A 81 6.36 -0.94 17.42
CA ALA A 81 6.51 0.51 17.20
C ALA A 81 6.12 1.30 18.46
#